data_AF-A0A971U4H9-F1
#
_entry.id   AF-A0A971U4H9-F1
#
_cell.length_a   1.000
_cell.length_b   1.000
_cell.length_c   1.000
_cell.angle_alpha   90.00
_cell.angle_beta   90.00
_cell.angle_gamma   90.00
#
_symmetry.space_group_name_H-M   'P 1'
#
loop_
_entity.id
_entity.type
_entity.pdbx_description
1 polymer ?
#
loop_
_entity_poly.entity_id
_entity_poly.type
_entity_poly.pdbx_seq_one_letter_code
_entity_poly.pdbx_strand_id
1 'polypeptide(L)'
;MGDKDRVNTSAQEWRELFRQMGDQVRREAARTVGASESADWKTIGRATDDAARRTAAKTVGTNEEAEWDEIGQAVERSTRSGIARVVGATPDADWSTIGQEFEGKLNAFLKRVFGPKPEGESADEDIIDPWS
;
A
#
# COMPACT_ATOMS: atom_id res chain seq x y z
N MET A 1 -43.24 40.68 -17.67
CA MET A 1 -43.33 39.72 -16.54
C MET A 1 -42.83 38.30 -16.86
N GLY A 2 -42.88 37.79 -18.10
CA GLY A 2 -42.75 36.33 -18.35
C GLY A 2 -41.37 35.66 -18.34
N ASP A 3 -40.25 36.40 -18.28
CA ASP A 3 -38.91 35.79 -18.43
C ASP A 3 -38.31 35.30 -17.10
N LYS A 4 -38.54 36.05 -16.02
CA LYS A 4 -38.10 35.67 -14.65
C LYS A 4 -38.83 34.43 -14.13
N ASP A 5 -40.11 34.27 -14.45
CA ASP A 5 -40.92 33.12 -14.00
C ASP A 5 -40.50 31.81 -14.69
N ARG A 6 -40.11 31.87 -15.98
CA ARG A 6 -39.57 30.72 -16.72
C ARG A 6 -38.19 30.30 -16.19
N VAL A 7 -37.31 31.26 -15.91
CA VAL A 7 -35.99 30.99 -15.32
C VAL A 7 -36.09 30.44 -13.89
N ASN A 8 -37.05 30.92 -13.10
CA ASN A 8 -37.30 30.39 -11.75
C ASN A 8 -37.84 28.95 -11.79
N THR A 9 -38.67 28.61 -12.77
CA THR A 9 -39.22 27.26 -12.96
C THR A 9 -38.12 26.28 -13.37
N SER A 10 -37.30 26.64 -14.36
CA SER A 10 -36.20 25.77 -14.81
C SER A 10 -35.16 25.53 -13.70
N ALA A 11 -34.81 26.55 -12.92
CA ALA A 11 -33.90 26.39 -11.78
C ALA A 11 -34.45 25.45 -10.68
N GLN A 12 -35.76 25.43 -10.48
CA GLN A 12 -36.40 24.51 -9.53
C GLN A 12 -36.42 23.07 -10.06
N GLU A 13 -36.72 22.89 -11.35
CA GLU A 13 -36.65 21.59 -12.01
C GLU A 13 -35.24 20.99 -11.93
N TRP A 14 -34.20 21.80 -12.18
CA TRP A 14 -32.81 21.35 -12.03
C TRP A 14 -32.49 20.93 -10.59
N ARG A 15 -32.91 21.70 -9.59
CA ARG A 15 -32.71 21.33 -8.17
C ARG A 15 -33.39 20.01 -7.84
N GLU A 16 -34.60 19.80 -8.34
CA GLU A 16 -35.35 18.57 -8.10
C GLU A 16 -34.68 17.36 -8.77
N LEU A 17 -34.20 17.51 -10.01
CA LEU A 17 -33.42 16.46 -10.69
C LEU A 17 -32.15 16.11 -9.90
N PHE A 18 -31.37 17.11 -9.46
CA PHE A 18 -30.18 16.86 -8.67
C PHE A 18 -30.48 16.21 -7.32
N ARG A 19 -31.59 16.58 -6.68
CA ARG A 19 -32.04 15.93 -5.44
C ARG A 19 -32.40 14.46 -5.70
N GLN A 20 -33.16 14.18 -6.75
CA GLN A 20 -33.54 12.82 -7.12
C GLN A 20 -32.32 11.95 -7.45
N MET A 21 -31.37 12.48 -8.22
CA MET A 21 -30.10 11.81 -8.53
C MET A 21 -29.29 11.56 -7.26
N GLY A 22 -29.14 12.57 -6.39
CA GLY A 22 -28.44 12.43 -5.12
C GLY A 22 -29.06 11.36 -4.22
N ASP A 23 -30.39 11.30 -4.16
CA ASP A 23 -31.11 10.28 -3.41
C ASP A 23 -30.93 8.87 -4.01
N GLN A 24 -30.87 8.75 -5.34
CA GLN A 24 -30.58 7.49 -6.02
C GLN A 24 -29.15 7.01 -5.74
N VAL A 25 -28.15 7.89 -5.90
CA VAL A 25 -26.74 7.58 -5.65
C VAL A 25 -26.52 7.18 -4.19
N ARG A 26 -27.16 7.87 -3.24
CA ARG A 26 -27.09 7.50 -1.82
C ARG A 26 -27.65 6.10 -1.54
N ARG A 27 -28.82 5.77 -2.10
CA ARG A 27 -29.43 4.44 -1.93
C ARG A 27 -28.54 3.33 -2.48
N GLU A 28 -27.95 3.56 -3.67
CA GLU A 28 -27.07 2.58 -4.31
C GLU A 28 -25.76 2.40 -3.54
N ALA A 29 -25.17 3.49 -3.05
CA ALA A 29 -24.00 3.44 -2.18
C ALA A 29 -24.31 2.66 -0.89
N ALA A 30 -25.45 2.94 -0.24
CA ALA A 30 -25.88 2.21 0.95
C ALA A 30 -26.01 0.70 0.69
N ARG A 31 -26.67 0.33 -0.41
CA ARG A 31 -26.84 -1.07 -0.81
C ARG A 31 -25.50 -1.77 -1.04
N THR A 32 -24.57 -1.09 -1.71
CA THR A 32 -23.22 -1.62 -1.99
C THR A 32 -22.48 -2.01 -0.72
N VAL A 33 -22.63 -1.22 0.34
CA VAL A 33 -21.95 -1.45 1.63
C VAL A 33 -22.82 -2.17 2.66
N GLY A 34 -23.99 -2.69 2.24
CA GLY A 34 -24.92 -3.41 3.11
C GLY A 34 -25.63 -2.56 4.16
N ALA A 35 -25.60 -1.22 4.03
CA ALA A 35 -26.36 -0.31 4.88
C ALA A 35 -27.82 -0.19 4.42
N SER A 36 -28.71 0.28 5.30
CA SER A 36 -30.09 0.60 4.93
C SER A 36 -30.14 1.61 3.79
N GLU A 37 -31.05 1.45 2.82
CA GLU A 37 -31.24 2.41 1.73
C GLU A 37 -31.64 3.81 2.22
N SER A 38 -32.19 3.91 3.44
CA SER A 38 -32.50 5.18 4.09
C SER A 38 -31.31 5.81 4.84
N ALA A 39 -30.14 5.16 4.84
CA ALA A 39 -28.96 5.62 5.57
C ALA A 39 -28.47 6.97 5.04
N ASP A 40 -27.98 7.81 5.94
CA ASP A 40 -27.27 9.03 5.58
C ASP A 40 -25.83 8.72 5.15
N TRP A 41 -25.17 9.71 4.53
CA TRP A 41 -23.79 9.56 4.06
C TRP A 41 -22.80 9.22 5.17
N LYS A 42 -23.04 9.69 6.39
CA LYS A 42 -22.18 9.41 7.55
C LYS A 42 -22.23 7.94 7.92
N THR A 43 -23.42 7.35 7.92
CA THR A 43 -23.64 5.93 8.22
C THR A 43 -23.09 5.07 7.08
N ILE A 44 -23.33 5.45 5.83
CA ILE A 44 -22.75 4.77 4.66
C ILE A 44 -21.23 4.78 4.74
N GLY A 45 -20.61 5.94 5.02
CA GLY A 45 -19.16 6.06 5.14
C GLY A 45 -18.56 5.16 6.24
N ARG A 46 -19.23 5.03 7.38
CA ARG A 46 -18.81 4.09 8.44
C ARG A 46 -18.92 2.63 7.99
N ALA A 47 -20.01 2.26 7.34
CA ALA A 47 -20.18 0.91 6.80
C ALA A 47 -19.12 0.59 5.73
N THR A 48 -18.77 1.58 4.89
CA THR A 48 -17.65 1.46 3.94
C THR A 48 -16.33 1.23 4.66
N ASP A 49 -16.02 2.03 5.68
CA ASP A 49 -14.79 1.92 6.47
C ASP A 49 -14.70 0.54 7.15
N ASP A 50 -15.77 0.09 7.81
CA ASP A 50 -15.84 -1.22 8.44
C ASP A 50 -15.64 -2.37 7.43
N ALA A 51 -16.26 -2.29 6.24
CA ALA A 51 -16.10 -3.29 5.19
C ALA A 51 -14.67 -3.32 4.66
N ALA A 52 -14.05 -2.15 4.46
CA ALA A 52 -12.66 -2.03 4.04
C ALA A 52 -11.71 -2.59 5.11
N ARG A 53 -11.94 -2.25 6.37
CA ARG A 53 -11.16 -2.71 7.52
C ARG A 53 -11.19 -4.23 7.66
N ARG A 54 -12.37 -4.84 7.61
CA ARG A 54 -12.51 -6.32 7.64
C ARG A 54 -11.77 -6.99 6.49
N THR A 55 -11.85 -6.41 5.28
CA THR A 55 -11.15 -6.93 4.10
C THR A 55 -9.63 -6.85 4.27
N ALA A 56 -9.13 -5.71 4.76
CA ALA A 56 -7.71 -5.54 5.05
C ALA A 56 -7.25 -6.50 6.13
N ALA A 57 -7.98 -6.61 7.24
CA ALA A 57 -7.70 -7.52 8.33
C ALA A 57 -7.55 -8.98 7.86
N LYS A 58 -8.50 -9.45 7.04
CA LYS A 58 -8.46 -10.78 6.44
C LYS A 58 -7.26 -10.96 5.51
N THR A 59 -6.93 -9.95 4.71
CA THR A 59 -5.79 -9.98 3.78
C THR A 59 -4.47 -10.14 4.52
N VAL A 60 -4.32 -9.50 5.68
CA VAL A 60 -3.10 -9.55 6.49
C VAL A 60 -3.12 -10.67 7.55
N GLY A 61 -4.18 -11.50 7.55
CA GLY A 61 -4.31 -12.65 8.45
C GLY A 61 -4.58 -12.29 9.91
N THR A 62 -5.13 -11.10 10.18
CA THR A 62 -5.60 -10.68 11.51
C THR A 62 -7.09 -10.96 11.71
N ASN A 63 -7.59 -10.80 12.93
CA ASN A 63 -9.02 -10.92 13.24
C ASN A 63 -9.82 -9.87 12.45
N GLU A 64 -11.00 -10.19 11.92
CA GLU A 64 -11.86 -9.25 11.19
C GLU A 64 -12.35 -8.08 12.06
N GLU A 65 -12.33 -8.23 13.38
CA GLU A 65 -12.60 -7.18 14.36
C GLU A 65 -11.39 -6.28 14.65
N ALA A 66 -10.22 -6.56 14.04
CA ALA A 66 -9.01 -5.78 14.26
C ALA A 66 -9.19 -4.32 13.81
N GLU A 67 -8.70 -3.41 14.65
CA GLU A 67 -8.68 -1.99 14.35
C GLU A 67 -7.55 -1.63 13.37
N TRP A 68 -7.65 -0.47 12.71
CA TRP A 68 -6.67 -0.04 11.71
C TRP A 68 -5.23 -0.03 12.23
N ASP A 69 -5.01 0.32 13.50
CA ASP A 69 -3.70 0.29 14.13
C ASP A 69 -3.12 -1.13 14.21
N GLU A 70 -3.96 -2.13 14.54
CA GLU A 70 -3.54 -3.53 14.63
C GLU A 70 -3.23 -4.12 13.26
N ILE A 71 -4.06 -3.80 12.27
CA ILE A 71 -3.85 -4.15 10.86
C ILE A 71 -2.53 -3.54 10.38
N GLY A 72 -2.29 -2.26 10.66
CA GLY A 72 -1.05 -1.56 10.32
C GLY A 72 0.17 -2.23 10.94
N GLN A 73 0.10 -2.59 12.23
CA GLN A 73 1.17 -3.33 12.89
C GLN A 73 1.40 -4.71 12.29
N ALA A 74 0.36 -5.39 11.81
CA ALA A 74 0.50 -6.69 11.14
C ALA A 74 1.18 -6.56 9.77
N VAL A 75 0.81 -5.55 8.98
CA VAL A 75 1.47 -5.21 7.71
C VAL A 75 2.94 -4.90 7.94
N GLU A 76 3.23 -4.07 8.93
CA GLU A 76 4.58 -3.65 9.27
C GLU A 76 5.45 -4.84 9.68
N ARG A 77 4.94 -5.69 10.58
CA ARG A 77 5.64 -6.92 11.00
C ARG A 77 5.89 -7.85 9.81
N SER A 78 4.91 -8.05 8.94
CA SER A 78 5.05 -8.90 7.75
C SER A 78 6.13 -8.37 6.80
N THR A 79 6.09 -7.06 6.52
CA THR A 79 7.05 -6.38 5.63
C THR A 79 8.46 -6.46 6.19
N ARG A 80 8.62 -6.08 7.46
CA ARG A 80 9.89 -6.14 8.18
C ARG A 80 10.46 -7.56 8.19
N SER A 81 9.63 -8.55 8.48
CA SER A 81 10.00 -9.97 8.47
C SER A 81 10.42 -10.46 7.09
N GLY A 82 9.72 -10.04 6.03
CA GLY A 82 10.08 -10.33 4.65
C GLY A 82 11.45 -9.78 4.28
N ILE A 83 11.69 -8.51 4.55
CA ILE A 83 12.98 -7.85 4.28
C ILE A 83 14.09 -8.46 5.12
N ALA A 84 13.85 -8.70 6.41
CA ALA A 84 14.82 -9.34 7.31
C ALA A 84 15.35 -10.66 6.72
N ARG A 85 14.45 -11.54 6.24
CA ARG A 85 14.85 -12.81 5.60
C ARG A 85 15.72 -12.60 4.37
N VAL A 86 15.42 -11.61 3.53
CA VAL A 86 16.23 -11.28 2.33
C VAL A 86 17.63 -10.81 2.75
N VAL A 87 17.71 -9.92 3.74
CA VAL A 87 18.98 -9.38 4.22
C VAL A 87 19.68 -10.29 5.23
N GLY A 88 19.11 -11.46 5.56
CA GLY A 88 19.72 -12.44 6.46
C GLY A 88 19.61 -12.08 7.94
N ALA A 89 18.86 -11.04 8.29
CA ALA A 89 18.52 -10.70 9.66
C ALA A 89 17.45 -11.67 10.21
N THR A 90 17.28 -11.68 11.53
CA THR A 90 16.22 -12.48 12.16
C THR A 90 14.84 -11.92 11.77
N PRO A 91 13.80 -12.76 11.58
CA PRO A 91 12.48 -12.33 11.13
C PRO A 91 11.76 -11.32 12.05
N ASP A 92 12.25 -11.15 13.28
CA ASP A 92 11.77 -10.24 14.32
C ASP A 92 12.67 -9.00 14.50
N ALA A 93 13.75 -8.88 13.73
CA ALA A 93 14.71 -7.77 13.77
C ALA A 93 14.04 -6.42 13.47
N ASP A 94 14.38 -5.39 14.24
CA ASP A 94 13.93 -4.02 13.98
C ASP A 94 14.58 -3.43 12.72
N TRP A 95 14.08 -2.27 12.27
CA TRP A 95 14.60 -1.62 11.07
C TRP A 95 16.07 -1.24 11.17
N SER A 96 16.53 -0.86 12.38
CA SER A 96 17.93 -0.51 12.59
C SER A 96 18.83 -1.72 12.32
N THR A 97 18.45 -2.87 12.86
CA THR A 97 19.18 -4.13 12.70
C THR A 97 19.14 -4.60 11.25
N ILE A 98 17.98 -4.54 10.61
CA ILE A 98 17.83 -4.86 9.17
C ILE A 98 18.73 -3.95 8.31
N GLY A 99 18.79 -2.65 8.62
CA GLY A 99 19.64 -1.69 7.92
C GLY A 99 21.11 -2.04 8.04
N GLN A 100 21.58 -2.40 9.23
CA GLN A 100 22.96 -2.81 9.47
C GLN A 100 23.33 -4.08 8.69
N GLU A 101 22.46 -5.09 8.69
CA GLU A 101 22.68 -6.34 7.92
C GLU A 101 22.68 -6.07 6.40
N PHE A 102 21.79 -5.20 5.94
CA PHE A 102 21.75 -4.78 4.55
C PHE A 102 23.05 -4.06 4.13
N GLU A 103 23.51 -3.08 4.91
CA GLU A 103 24.77 -2.37 4.68
C GLU A 103 25.96 -3.32 4.68
N GLY A 104 26.00 -4.27 5.62
CA GLY A 104 27.01 -5.32 5.66
C GLY A 104 27.06 -6.16 4.39
N LYS A 105 25.90 -6.63 3.91
CA LYS A 105 25.79 -7.40 2.66
C LYS A 105 26.16 -6.58 1.43
N LEU A 106 25.71 -5.32 1.35
CA LEU A 106 26.04 -4.43 0.26
C LEU A 106 27.56 -4.20 0.20
N ASN A 107 28.19 -3.91 1.33
CA ASN A 107 29.64 -3.74 1.42
C ASN A 107 30.41 -5.01 1.03
N ALA A 108 29.96 -6.18 1.48
CA ALA A 108 30.57 -7.45 1.09
C ALA A 108 30.42 -7.72 -0.41
N PHE A 109 29.26 -7.43 -0.99
CA PHE A 109 29.01 -7.53 -2.42
C PHE A 109 29.93 -6.59 -3.21
N LEU A 110 30.02 -5.32 -2.81
CA LEU A 110 30.88 -4.34 -3.46
C LEU A 110 32.36 -4.72 -3.36
N LYS A 111 32.83 -5.19 -2.20
CA LYS A 111 34.19 -5.73 -2.05
C LYS A 111 34.43 -6.97 -2.91
N ARG A 112 33.43 -7.82 -3.14
CA ARG A 112 33.58 -8.98 -4.02
C ARG A 112 33.65 -8.59 -5.50
N VAL A 113 32.88 -7.60 -5.92
CA VAL A 113 32.81 -7.17 -7.33
C VAL A 113 33.95 -6.20 -7.69
N PHE A 114 34.33 -5.33 -6.76
CA PHE A 114 35.25 -4.22 -6.99
C PHE A 114 36.46 -4.21 -6.05
N GLY A 115 36.57 -5.20 -5.15
CA GLY A 115 37.72 -5.28 -4.26
C GLY A 115 39.00 -5.65 -5.00
N PRO A 116 40.16 -5.28 -4.44
CA PRO A 116 41.44 -5.63 -5.03
C PRO A 116 41.58 -7.15 -5.11
N LYS A 117 41.95 -7.65 -6.29
CA LYS A 117 42.40 -9.05 -6.48
C LYS A 117 43.56 -9.27 -5.50
N PRO A 118 43.60 -10.38 -4.74
CA PRO A 118 44.71 -10.61 -3.81
C PRO A 118 46.02 -10.54 -4.58
N GLU A 119 46.84 -9.53 -4.28
CA GLU A 119 48.22 -9.46 -4.72
C GLU A 119 48.99 -10.50 -3.91
N GLY A 120 49.14 -11.67 -4.50
CA GLY A 120 49.74 -12.83 -3.84
C GLY A 120 49.87 -14.05 -4.73
N GLU A 121 50.15 -13.84 -6.02
CA GLU A 121 50.88 -14.83 -6.82
C GLU A 121 51.63 -14.08 -7.92
N SER A 122 52.72 -13.42 -7.52
CA SER A 122 53.84 -13.20 -8.42
C SER A 122 54.65 -14.49 -8.42
N ALA A 123 54.36 -15.38 -9.36
CA ALA A 123 55.33 -16.31 -9.88
C ALA A 123 55.21 -16.26 -11.41
N ASP A 124 56.35 -15.99 -12.02
CA ASP A 124 56.58 -15.69 -13.43
C ASP A 124 56.02 -16.71 -14.43
N GLU A 125 55.99 -16.25 -15.70
CA GLU A 125 55.94 -17.04 -16.95
C GLU A 125 54.58 -17.63 -17.36
N ASP A 126 53.79 -16.82 -18.09
CA ASP A 126 53.59 -17.05 -19.52
C ASP A 126 52.77 -15.90 -20.13
N ILE A 127 53.50 -14.89 -20.61
CA ILE A 127 52.96 -14.00 -21.64
C ILE A 127 52.89 -14.85 -22.91
N ILE A 128 51.76 -15.50 -23.16
CA ILE A 128 51.45 -16.06 -24.47
C ILE A 128 51.13 -14.87 -25.38
N ASP A 129 52.09 -14.48 -26.20
CA ASP A 129 51.87 -13.58 -27.33
C ASP A 129 51.06 -14.31 -28.42
N PRO A 130 49.84 -13.86 -28.76
CA PRO A 130 49.03 -14.49 -29.79
C PRO A 130 49.51 -14.20 -31.22
N TRP A 131 50.66 -13.52 -31.42
CA TRP A 131 51.21 -13.16 -32.73
C TRP A 131 52.69 -13.55 -32.95
N SER A 132 53.19 -14.54 -32.23
CA SER A 132 54.41 -15.28 -32.63
C SER A 132 54.07 -16.56 -33.40
#